data_AF-A0A958AYU3-F1
#
_entry.id   AF-A0A958AYU3-F1
#
_cell.length_a   1.000
_cell.length_b   1.000
_cell.length_c   1.000
_cell.angle_alpha   90.00
_cell.angle_beta   90.00
_cell.angle_gamma   90.00
#
_symmetry.space_group_name_H-M   'P 1'
#
loop_
_entity.id
_entity.type
_entity.pdbx_description
1 polymer ?
#
loop_
_entity_poly.entity_id
_entity_poly.type
_entity_poly.pdbx_seq_one_letter_code
_entity_poly.pdbx_strand_id
1 'polypeptide(L)'
;MTDFPNRQQLYEELISARQELKRSLLFLTSDETRQPGIHAQWCIRDVVSHVTGREAALFAAVRNLVNEGDPCFPDPLDDREFNMAAIQRRRDFSMAEVMDEMDSLRQQIMRYLRRLPNRALFGPHEIRATGEQQSIADVLHATIAHDYLHADGIWQWRAEVGLLHLDDFRRHIMRERHEFLNAMGGMHESDMVSVETCGYWTVRDLMAHVLSWDEEIYRTVKHWTGERAWQDGALYDDEWNEREVNQRAGMDVIELADGLATYHRRILQFCDNAAPADLVVVARTPWGEPMALLSLLYEMAAHDAVHRNDIETMRGKKKQSRQR
;
A
#
# COMPACT_ATOMS: atom_id res chain seq x y z
N MET A 1 22.00 -0.25 21.66
CA MET A 1 20.69 -0.85 22.01
C MET A 1 20.09 -1.28 20.70
N THR A 2 20.04 -2.57 20.42
CA THR A 2 19.29 -3.11 19.28
C THR A 2 17.82 -2.87 19.58
N ASP A 3 17.17 -1.96 18.85
CA ASP A 3 15.73 -1.78 18.92
C ASP A 3 15.08 -3.15 18.69
N PHE A 4 14.30 -3.61 19.66
CA PHE A 4 13.44 -4.75 19.41
C PHE A 4 12.42 -4.33 18.36
N PRO A 5 12.29 -5.07 17.24
CA PRO A 5 11.31 -4.72 16.22
C PRO A 5 9.94 -4.61 16.88
N ASN A 6 9.28 -3.47 16.72
CA ASN A 6 7.94 -3.28 17.27
C ASN A 6 6.99 -4.20 16.49
N ARG A 7 6.19 -5.00 17.21
CA ARG A 7 5.13 -5.82 16.61
C ARG A 7 4.25 -5.01 15.66
N GLN A 8 3.91 -3.78 16.04
CA GLN A 8 3.07 -2.91 15.23
C GLN A 8 3.76 -2.57 13.89
N GLN A 9 5.03 -2.21 13.93
CA GLN A 9 5.83 -1.95 12.72
C GLN A 9 5.88 -3.17 11.80
N LEU A 10 6.13 -4.37 12.34
CA LEU A 10 6.11 -5.60 11.54
C LEU A 10 4.76 -5.83 10.84
N TYR A 11 3.66 -5.42 11.47
CA TYR A 11 2.31 -5.59 10.91
C TYR A 11 2.06 -4.59 9.79
N GLU A 12 2.47 -3.36 10.00
CA GLU A 12 2.42 -2.30 8.98
C GLU A 12 3.27 -2.71 7.78
N GLU A 13 4.52 -3.13 7.98
CA GLU A 13 5.40 -3.59 6.91
C GLU A 13 4.82 -4.78 6.12
N LEU A 14 4.20 -5.74 6.80
CA LEU A 14 3.49 -6.83 6.13
C LEU A 14 2.36 -6.28 5.25
N ILE A 15 1.50 -5.43 5.80
CA ILE A 15 0.37 -4.84 5.04
C ILE A 15 0.89 -4.08 3.83
N SER A 16 1.85 -3.18 4.01
CA SER A 16 2.36 -2.29 2.97
C SER A 16 3.07 -3.06 1.86
N ALA A 17 3.84 -4.10 2.18
CA ALA A 17 4.48 -4.94 1.16
C ALA A 17 3.46 -5.69 0.28
N ARG A 18 2.41 -6.22 0.90
CA ARG A 18 1.34 -6.90 0.14
C ARG A 18 0.53 -5.91 -0.68
N GLN A 19 0.27 -4.72 -0.15
CA GLN A 19 -0.38 -3.67 -0.92
C GLN A 19 0.46 -3.26 -2.13
N GLU A 20 1.78 -3.15 -1.99
CA GLU A 20 2.65 -2.82 -3.13
C GLU A 20 2.64 -3.90 -4.20
N LEU A 21 2.70 -5.18 -3.81
CA LEU A 21 2.50 -6.29 -4.74
C LEU A 21 1.14 -6.17 -5.45
N LYS A 22 0.06 -5.84 -4.74
CA LYS A 22 -1.26 -5.67 -5.34
C LYS A 22 -1.33 -4.45 -6.26
N ARG A 23 -0.69 -3.33 -5.91
CA ARG A 23 -0.62 -2.13 -6.76
C ARG A 23 0.07 -2.42 -8.09
N SER A 24 1.11 -3.26 -8.08
CA SER A 24 1.80 -3.74 -9.30
C SER A 24 0.90 -4.51 -10.28
N LEU A 25 -0.30 -4.92 -9.84
CA LEU A 25 -1.28 -5.66 -10.65
C LEU A 25 -2.43 -4.81 -11.17
N LEU A 26 -2.54 -3.55 -10.73
CA LEU A 26 -3.67 -2.69 -11.07
C LEU A 26 -3.78 -2.46 -12.58
N PHE A 27 -5.03 -2.49 -13.04
CA PHE A 27 -5.47 -2.30 -14.43
C PHE A 27 -5.03 -3.37 -15.43
N LEU A 28 -4.28 -4.39 -15.01
CA LEU A 28 -3.99 -5.52 -15.87
C LEU A 28 -5.24 -6.36 -16.11
N THR A 29 -5.42 -6.77 -17.35
CA THR A 29 -6.46 -7.71 -17.75
C THR A 29 -6.04 -9.15 -17.45
N SER A 30 -7.03 -10.06 -17.38
CA SER A 30 -6.76 -11.50 -17.23
C SER A 30 -5.80 -12.05 -18.29
N ASP A 31 -5.87 -11.56 -19.53
CA ASP A 31 -4.99 -12.02 -20.61
C ASP A 31 -3.57 -11.48 -20.45
N GLU A 32 -3.40 -10.22 -20.05
CA GLU A 32 -2.09 -9.63 -19.76
C GLU A 32 -1.39 -10.34 -18.60
N THR A 33 -2.12 -10.73 -17.55
CA THR A 33 -1.53 -11.50 -16.43
C THR A 33 -1.04 -12.90 -16.81
N ARG A 34 -1.41 -13.39 -18.00
CA ARG A 34 -0.98 -14.69 -18.56
C ARG A 34 0.16 -14.56 -19.57
N GLN A 35 0.58 -13.34 -19.91
CA GLN A 35 1.72 -13.16 -20.79
C GLN A 35 3.01 -13.61 -20.08
N PRO A 36 3.81 -14.49 -20.71
CA PRO A 36 5.08 -14.91 -20.14
C PRO A 36 6.13 -13.79 -20.27
N GLY A 37 7.09 -13.76 -19.35
CA GLY A 37 8.32 -12.98 -19.56
C GLY A 37 8.88 -12.23 -18.34
N ILE A 38 8.20 -12.24 -17.19
CA ILE A 38 8.70 -11.52 -15.99
C ILE A 38 9.99 -12.13 -15.46
N HIS A 39 10.03 -13.46 -15.35
CA HIS A 39 11.21 -14.22 -14.92
C HIS A 39 11.39 -15.41 -15.85
N ALA A 40 12.09 -15.17 -16.95
CA ALA A 40 12.28 -16.11 -18.06
C ALA A 40 10.96 -16.54 -18.74
N GLN A 41 10.21 -17.45 -18.14
CA GLN A 41 9.00 -18.05 -18.72
C GLN A 41 7.74 -17.84 -17.88
N TRP A 42 7.85 -17.32 -16.66
CA TRP A 42 6.68 -17.12 -15.81
C TRP A 42 5.83 -15.95 -16.28
N CYS A 43 4.52 -16.13 -16.21
CA CYS A 43 3.57 -15.02 -16.28
C CYS A 43 3.30 -14.45 -14.87
N ILE A 44 2.63 -13.29 -14.79
CA ILE A 44 2.25 -12.65 -13.52
C ILE A 44 1.49 -13.60 -12.62
N ARG A 45 0.51 -14.34 -13.17
CA ARG A 45 -0.27 -15.29 -12.39
C ARG A 45 0.63 -16.37 -11.76
N ASP A 46 1.66 -16.82 -12.46
CA ASP A 46 2.59 -17.82 -11.93
C ASP A 46 3.46 -17.23 -10.80
N VAL A 47 3.90 -15.97 -10.94
CA VAL A 47 4.59 -15.23 -9.88
C VAL A 47 3.72 -15.15 -8.62
N VAL A 48 2.47 -14.71 -8.75
CA VAL A 48 1.55 -14.61 -7.59
C VAL A 48 1.24 -16.00 -7.01
N SER A 49 1.08 -17.02 -7.85
CA SER A 49 0.86 -18.41 -7.40
C SER A 49 2.04 -18.94 -6.57
N HIS A 50 3.27 -18.59 -6.97
CA HIS A 50 4.50 -18.88 -6.24
C HIS A 50 4.55 -18.13 -4.91
N VAL A 51 4.29 -16.82 -4.91
CA VAL A 51 4.25 -15.99 -3.69
C VAL A 51 3.24 -16.55 -2.68
N THR A 52 2.02 -16.85 -3.11
CA THR A 52 0.98 -17.48 -2.27
C THR A 52 1.43 -18.84 -1.74
N GLY A 53 2.11 -19.64 -2.57
CA GLY A 53 2.68 -20.92 -2.16
C GLY A 53 3.72 -20.79 -1.04
N ARG A 54 4.69 -19.88 -1.19
CA ARG A 54 5.72 -19.60 -0.18
C ARG A 54 5.12 -19.15 1.14
N GLU A 55 4.18 -18.22 1.08
CA GLU A 55 3.50 -17.72 2.28
C GLU A 55 2.68 -18.81 2.98
N ALA A 56 2.06 -19.72 2.22
CA ALA A 56 1.30 -20.83 2.79
C ALA A 56 2.22 -21.83 3.50
N ALA A 57 3.37 -22.13 2.90
CA ALA A 57 4.38 -23.00 3.51
C ALA A 57 4.97 -22.38 4.78
N LEU A 58 5.27 -21.08 4.77
CA LEU A 58 5.68 -20.35 5.96
C LEU A 58 4.61 -20.45 7.05
N PHE A 59 3.36 -20.19 6.72
CA PHE A 59 2.29 -20.21 7.72
C PHE A 59 2.12 -21.60 8.34
N ALA A 60 2.24 -22.65 7.55
CA ALA A 60 2.26 -24.03 8.05
C ALA A 60 3.45 -24.26 9.00
N ALA A 61 4.66 -23.85 8.61
CA ALA A 61 5.87 -23.98 9.44
C ALA A 61 5.72 -23.27 10.79
N VAL A 62 5.24 -22.02 10.78
CA VAL A 62 4.98 -21.23 11.99
C VAL A 62 3.94 -21.91 12.90
N ARG A 63 2.88 -22.49 12.32
CA ARG A 63 1.86 -23.20 13.11
C ARG A 63 2.38 -24.49 13.73
N ASN A 64 3.23 -25.24 13.02
CA ASN A 64 3.82 -26.48 13.54
C ASN A 64 4.79 -26.15 14.69
N LEU A 65 5.64 -25.14 14.49
CA LEU A 65 6.58 -24.64 15.50
C LEU A 65 5.85 -24.24 16.80
N VAL A 66 4.79 -23.45 16.70
CA VAL A 66 4.13 -22.88 17.88
C VAL A 66 3.09 -23.82 18.50
N ASN A 67 2.28 -24.51 17.70
CA ASN A 67 1.14 -25.28 18.22
C ASN A 67 1.47 -26.76 18.43
N GLU A 68 2.33 -27.32 17.58
CA GLU A 68 2.71 -28.74 17.64
C GLU A 68 4.02 -28.94 18.41
N GLY A 69 4.73 -27.85 18.71
CA GLY A 69 5.95 -27.86 19.51
C GLY A 69 7.16 -28.40 18.75
N ASP A 70 7.15 -28.32 17.41
CA ASP A 70 8.36 -28.57 16.63
C ASP A 70 9.43 -27.57 17.11
N PRO A 71 10.61 -28.03 17.58
CA PRO A 71 11.63 -27.11 18.07
C PRO A 71 12.31 -26.32 16.94
N CYS A 72 12.13 -26.73 15.69
CA CYS A 72 12.89 -26.24 14.56
C CYS A 72 12.01 -25.75 13.41
N PHE A 73 12.49 -24.75 12.67
CA PHE A 73 11.99 -24.48 11.33
C PHE A 73 12.36 -25.64 10.38
N PRO A 74 11.49 -25.94 9.38
CA PRO A 74 11.85 -26.86 8.32
C PRO A 74 13.00 -26.28 7.50
N ASP A 75 13.70 -27.15 6.80
CA ASP A 75 14.77 -26.72 5.89
C ASP A 75 14.20 -25.85 4.76
N PRO A 76 14.99 -24.88 4.27
CA PRO A 76 14.66 -24.21 3.02
C PRO A 76 14.42 -25.26 1.94
N LEU A 77 13.22 -25.24 1.37
CA LEU A 77 12.85 -26.17 0.31
C LEU A 77 13.74 -25.91 -0.92
N ASP A 78 13.99 -26.95 -1.74
CA ASP A 78 14.61 -26.73 -3.06
C ASP A 78 13.78 -25.68 -3.79
N ASP A 79 14.40 -24.52 -4.04
CA ASP A 79 13.67 -23.36 -4.48
C ASP A 79 12.99 -23.60 -5.83
N ARG A 80 13.60 -24.38 -6.72
CA ARG A 80 13.04 -24.60 -8.04
C ARG A 80 11.89 -25.60 -8.00
N GLU A 81 12.08 -26.74 -7.34
CA GLU A 81 11.04 -27.78 -7.27
C GLU A 81 9.80 -27.25 -6.54
N PHE A 82 10.00 -26.57 -5.41
CA PHE A 82 8.91 -25.99 -4.64
C PHE A 82 8.13 -24.96 -5.45
N ASN A 83 8.83 -24.03 -6.11
CA ASN A 83 8.18 -22.97 -6.87
C ASN A 83 7.34 -23.55 -8.02
N MET A 84 7.88 -24.55 -8.73
CA MET A 84 7.13 -25.24 -9.79
C MET A 84 5.91 -25.98 -9.24
N ALA A 85 6.02 -26.63 -8.07
CA ALA A 85 4.88 -27.26 -7.43
C ALA A 85 3.82 -26.24 -6.98
N ALA A 86 4.23 -25.07 -6.48
CA ALA A 86 3.33 -23.99 -6.09
C ALA A 86 2.52 -23.45 -7.28
N ILE A 87 3.18 -23.26 -8.43
CA ILE A 87 2.53 -22.87 -9.69
C ILE A 87 1.59 -23.97 -10.17
N GLN A 88 2.07 -25.22 -10.21
CA GLN A 88 1.29 -26.35 -10.72
C GLN A 88 -0.01 -26.58 -9.93
N ARG A 89 0.01 -26.40 -8.60
CA ARG A 89 -1.20 -26.52 -7.75
C ARG A 89 -2.29 -25.51 -8.11
N ARG A 90 -1.91 -24.35 -8.65
CA ARG A 90 -2.81 -23.25 -9.02
C ARG A 90 -2.96 -23.06 -10.52
N ARG A 91 -2.51 -24.03 -11.33
CA ARG A 91 -2.50 -23.92 -12.80
C ARG A 91 -3.88 -23.63 -13.39
N ASP A 92 -4.92 -24.17 -12.75
CA ASP A 92 -6.31 -24.12 -13.18
C ASP A 92 -7.07 -22.93 -12.55
N PHE A 93 -6.41 -22.15 -11.68
CA PHE A 93 -7.01 -20.97 -11.07
C PHE A 93 -6.95 -19.79 -12.06
N SER A 94 -8.00 -18.97 -12.02
CA SER A 94 -8.01 -17.62 -12.56
C SER A 94 -7.14 -16.70 -11.70
N MET A 95 -6.77 -15.54 -12.25
CA MET A 95 -6.02 -14.53 -11.49
C MET A 95 -6.78 -14.10 -10.23
N ALA A 96 -8.10 -13.89 -10.34
CA ALA A 96 -8.95 -13.52 -9.21
C ALA A 96 -8.92 -14.58 -8.10
N GLU A 97 -9.02 -15.86 -8.43
CA GLU A 97 -8.96 -16.95 -7.44
C GLU A 97 -7.61 -17.02 -6.72
N VAL A 98 -6.49 -16.81 -7.43
CA VAL A 98 -5.16 -16.77 -6.81
C VAL A 98 -5.03 -15.57 -5.88
N MET A 99 -5.57 -14.41 -6.27
CA MET A 99 -5.56 -13.19 -5.45
C MET A 99 -6.43 -13.33 -4.20
N ASP A 100 -7.62 -13.92 -4.32
CA ASP A 100 -8.53 -14.18 -3.21
C ASP A 100 -7.90 -15.14 -2.20
N GLU A 101 -7.21 -16.19 -2.67
CA GLU A 101 -6.45 -17.09 -1.81
C GLU A 101 -5.31 -16.36 -1.09
N MET A 102 -4.54 -15.56 -1.83
CA MET A 102 -3.43 -14.76 -1.31
C MET A 102 -3.88 -13.80 -0.20
N ASP A 103 -4.97 -13.06 -0.42
CA ASP A 103 -5.55 -12.13 0.57
C ASP A 103 -6.11 -12.89 1.78
N SER A 104 -6.85 -13.97 1.54
CA SER A 104 -7.42 -14.81 2.61
C SER A 104 -6.33 -15.41 3.49
N LEU A 105 -5.21 -15.83 2.91
CA LEU A 105 -4.06 -16.35 3.62
C LEU A 105 -3.39 -15.26 4.47
N ARG A 106 -3.12 -14.07 3.90
CA ARG A 106 -2.56 -12.95 4.65
C ARG A 106 -3.43 -12.58 5.84
N GLN A 107 -4.75 -12.51 5.67
CA GLN A 107 -5.68 -12.24 6.78
C GLN A 107 -5.64 -13.33 7.87
N GLN A 108 -5.44 -14.60 7.51
CA GLN A 108 -5.26 -15.68 8.48
C GLN A 108 -3.96 -15.52 9.26
N ILE A 109 -2.85 -15.22 8.58
CA ILE A 109 -1.55 -14.94 9.20
C ILE A 109 -1.69 -13.78 10.18
N MET A 110 -2.23 -12.64 9.76
CA MET A 110 -2.38 -11.46 10.62
C MET A 110 -3.23 -11.75 11.86
N ARG A 111 -4.32 -12.51 11.72
CA ARG A 111 -5.14 -12.95 12.87
C ARG A 111 -4.39 -13.89 13.81
N TYR A 112 -3.57 -14.78 13.26
CA TYR A 112 -2.77 -15.72 14.03
C TYR A 112 -1.66 -15.00 14.81
N LEU A 113 -0.86 -14.18 14.12
CA LEU A 113 0.22 -13.40 14.71
C LEU A 113 -0.29 -12.53 15.87
N ARG A 114 -1.51 -11.98 15.76
CA ARG A 114 -2.07 -11.08 16.80
C ARG A 114 -2.20 -11.78 18.15
N ARG A 115 -2.39 -13.10 18.13
CA ARG A 115 -2.57 -13.93 19.32
C ARG A 115 -1.26 -14.52 19.84
N LEU A 116 -0.18 -14.48 19.06
CA LEU A 116 1.11 -15.01 19.50
C LEU A 116 1.68 -14.16 20.63
N PRO A 117 2.29 -14.74 21.68
CA PRO A 117 3.06 -13.97 22.65
C PRO A 117 4.37 -13.46 22.01
N ASN A 118 4.88 -12.30 22.44
CA ASN A 118 6.11 -11.71 21.90
C ASN A 118 7.30 -12.69 21.94
N ARG A 119 7.42 -13.48 23.00
CA ARG A 119 8.49 -14.50 23.12
C ARG A 119 8.46 -15.55 22.02
N ALA A 120 7.30 -15.87 21.45
CA ALA A 120 7.20 -16.83 20.35
C ALA A 120 7.51 -16.14 19.02
N LEU A 121 7.08 -14.89 18.85
CA LEU A 121 7.30 -14.12 17.62
C LEU A 121 8.77 -13.74 17.42
N PHE A 122 9.43 -13.31 18.49
CA PHE A 122 10.81 -12.79 18.47
C PHE A 122 11.83 -13.74 19.11
N GLY A 123 11.37 -14.88 19.63
CA GLY A 123 12.26 -15.90 20.18
C GLY A 123 13.01 -16.65 19.07
N PRO A 124 14.25 -17.08 19.33
CA PRO A 124 15.02 -17.85 18.36
C PRO A 124 14.54 -19.31 18.30
N HIS A 125 14.58 -19.87 17.10
CA HIS A 125 14.32 -21.26 16.79
C HIS A 125 15.39 -21.77 15.82
N GLU A 126 15.80 -23.03 15.96
CA GLU A 126 16.81 -23.62 15.08
C GLU A 126 16.23 -23.94 13.69
N ILE A 127 17.00 -23.71 12.63
CA ILE A 127 16.73 -24.28 11.31
C ILE A 127 17.28 -25.70 11.30
N ARG A 128 16.44 -26.69 10.95
CA ARG A 128 16.73 -28.12 11.16
C ARG A 128 18.05 -28.61 10.56
N ALA A 129 18.41 -28.20 9.34
CA ALA A 129 19.61 -28.67 8.64
C ALA A 129 20.88 -27.89 9.01
N THR A 130 20.77 -26.61 9.37
CA THR A 130 21.93 -25.74 9.58
C THR A 130 22.23 -25.49 11.05
N GLY A 131 21.25 -25.63 11.94
CA GLY A 131 21.33 -25.23 13.35
C GLY A 131 21.37 -23.71 13.53
N GLU A 132 21.20 -22.93 12.46
CA GLU A 132 21.13 -21.47 12.53
C GLU A 132 19.88 -21.03 13.31
N GLN A 133 20.00 -19.95 14.07
CA GLN A 133 18.91 -19.42 14.88
C GLN A 133 18.11 -18.39 14.08
N GLN A 134 16.80 -18.57 14.00
CA GLN A 134 15.89 -17.66 13.33
C GLN A 134 14.61 -17.47 14.16
N SER A 135 14.08 -16.26 14.21
CA SER A 135 12.77 -15.99 14.81
C SER A 135 11.66 -16.02 13.77
N ILE A 136 10.40 -16.13 14.22
CA ILE A 136 9.24 -15.99 13.32
C ILE A 136 9.26 -14.60 12.66
N ALA A 137 9.66 -13.56 13.39
CA ALA A 137 9.79 -12.20 12.85
C ALA A 137 10.80 -12.13 11.69
N ASP A 138 11.94 -12.81 11.79
CA ASP A 138 12.95 -12.82 10.71
C ASP A 138 12.41 -13.46 9.43
N VAL A 139 11.67 -14.58 9.56
CA VAL A 139 11.01 -15.24 8.41
C VAL A 139 9.93 -14.34 7.80
N LEU A 140 9.20 -13.57 8.62
CA LEU A 140 8.21 -12.60 8.14
C LEU A 140 8.87 -11.41 7.44
N HIS A 141 10.01 -10.91 7.91
CA HIS A 141 10.79 -9.90 7.18
C HIS A 141 11.27 -10.40 5.83
N ALA A 142 11.68 -11.67 5.72
CA ALA A 142 11.99 -12.27 4.42
C ALA A 142 10.75 -12.31 3.50
N THR A 143 9.55 -12.52 4.05
CA THR A 143 8.29 -12.46 3.29
C THR A 143 7.96 -11.04 2.82
N ILE A 144 8.19 -10.03 3.66
CA ILE A 144 8.06 -8.62 3.31
C ILE A 144 8.98 -8.29 2.14
N ALA A 145 10.26 -8.63 2.23
CA ALA A 145 11.24 -8.41 1.18
C ALA A 145 10.86 -9.14 -0.13
N HIS A 146 10.29 -10.34 -0.01
CA HIS A 146 9.83 -11.13 -1.16
C HIS A 146 8.64 -10.50 -1.89
N ASP A 147 7.63 -9.98 -1.16
CA ASP A 147 6.52 -9.26 -1.77
C ASP A 147 7.03 -8.02 -2.55
N TYR A 148 7.95 -7.23 -1.96
CA TYR A 148 8.54 -6.06 -2.65
C TYR A 148 9.39 -6.44 -3.87
N LEU A 149 10.19 -7.51 -3.78
CA LEU A 149 11.00 -8.00 -4.90
C LEU A 149 10.13 -8.32 -6.11
N HIS A 150 9.02 -9.02 -5.91
CA HIS A 150 8.11 -9.36 -7.02
C HIS A 150 7.31 -8.17 -7.50
N ALA A 151 6.92 -7.24 -6.61
CA ALA A 151 6.27 -6.00 -7.01
C ALA A 151 7.17 -5.18 -7.95
N ASP A 152 8.43 -4.97 -7.59
CA ASP A 152 9.42 -4.29 -8.44
C ASP A 152 9.61 -5.03 -9.77
N GLY A 153 9.81 -6.36 -9.73
CA GLY A 153 9.96 -7.16 -10.95
C GLY A 153 8.75 -7.04 -11.91
N ILE A 154 7.52 -7.05 -11.37
CA ILE A 154 6.31 -6.84 -12.16
C ILE A 154 6.29 -5.42 -12.75
N TRP A 155 6.60 -4.40 -11.95
CA TRP A 155 6.64 -3.02 -12.43
C TRP A 155 7.66 -2.80 -13.55
N GLN A 156 8.90 -3.27 -13.37
CA GLN A 156 9.94 -3.18 -14.39
C GLN A 156 9.50 -3.86 -15.69
N TRP A 157 9.00 -5.10 -15.60
CA TRP A 157 8.50 -5.81 -16.77
C TRP A 157 7.38 -5.05 -17.48
N ARG A 158 6.39 -4.54 -16.73
CA ARG A 158 5.29 -3.75 -17.30
C ARG A 158 5.80 -2.50 -18.02
N ALA A 159 6.81 -1.82 -17.49
CA ALA A 159 7.45 -0.68 -18.15
C ALA A 159 8.14 -1.09 -19.45
N GLU A 160 8.87 -2.21 -19.44
CA GLU A 160 9.58 -2.73 -20.61
C GLU A 160 8.65 -3.15 -21.76
N VAL A 161 7.52 -3.80 -21.43
CA VAL A 161 6.58 -4.33 -22.44
C VAL A 161 5.43 -3.36 -22.77
N GLY A 162 5.39 -2.18 -22.16
CA GLY A 162 4.39 -1.15 -22.44
C GLY A 162 3.01 -1.41 -21.80
N LEU A 163 2.95 -2.15 -20.69
CA LEU A 163 1.71 -2.53 -19.97
C LEU A 163 1.53 -1.77 -18.64
N LEU A 164 2.03 -0.54 -18.54
CA LEU A 164 1.80 0.30 -17.35
C LEU A 164 0.37 0.83 -17.25
N HIS A 165 -0.39 0.85 -18.35
CA HIS A 165 -1.76 1.38 -18.38
C HIS A 165 -1.85 2.80 -17.80
N LEU A 166 -0.93 3.68 -18.21
CA LEU A 166 -0.81 5.04 -17.68
C LEU A 166 -2.11 5.84 -17.83
N ASP A 167 -2.86 5.64 -18.92
CA ASP A 167 -4.16 6.26 -19.12
C ASP A 167 -5.20 5.83 -18.09
N ASP A 168 -5.18 4.57 -17.65
CA ASP A 168 -6.09 4.07 -16.61
C ASP A 168 -5.73 4.62 -15.22
N PHE A 169 -4.43 4.65 -14.88
CA PHE A 169 -3.96 5.34 -13.68
C PHE A 169 -4.38 6.80 -13.69
N ARG A 170 -4.14 7.49 -14.80
CA ARG A 170 -4.50 8.90 -14.97
C ARG A 170 -6.00 9.13 -14.81
N ARG A 171 -6.84 8.32 -15.47
CA ARG A 171 -8.30 8.38 -15.34
C ARG A 171 -8.75 8.14 -13.90
N HIS A 172 -8.15 7.17 -13.22
CA HIS A 172 -8.47 6.86 -11.84
C HIS A 172 -8.14 8.03 -10.91
N ILE A 173 -6.92 8.56 -10.98
CA ILE A 173 -6.47 9.70 -10.16
C ILE A 173 -7.36 10.92 -10.38
N MET A 174 -7.67 11.25 -11.64
CA MET A 174 -8.59 12.35 -11.95
C MET A 174 -10.00 12.11 -11.38
N ARG A 175 -10.50 10.88 -11.51
CA ARG A 175 -11.84 10.54 -11.04
C ARG A 175 -11.95 10.70 -9.53
N GLU A 176 -11.03 10.13 -8.75
CA GLU A 176 -11.13 10.21 -7.29
C GLU A 176 -11.06 11.66 -6.80
N ARG A 177 -10.19 12.50 -7.39
CA ARG A 177 -10.17 13.93 -7.08
C ARG A 177 -11.48 14.64 -7.48
N HIS A 178 -12.02 14.33 -8.64
CA HIS A 178 -13.28 14.92 -9.10
C HIS A 178 -14.44 14.53 -8.18
N GLU A 179 -14.54 13.26 -7.81
CA GLU A 179 -15.56 12.75 -6.88
C GLU A 179 -15.40 13.35 -5.48
N PHE A 180 -14.16 13.51 -4.99
CA PHE A 180 -13.88 14.22 -3.73
C PHE A 180 -14.42 15.66 -3.76
N LEU A 181 -14.12 16.41 -4.83
CA LEU A 181 -14.63 17.78 -4.99
C LEU A 181 -16.17 17.82 -5.14
N ASN A 182 -16.74 16.87 -5.89
CA ASN A 182 -18.19 16.77 -6.08
C ASN A 182 -18.93 16.44 -4.77
N ALA A 183 -18.32 15.69 -3.86
CA ALA A 183 -18.90 15.38 -2.56
C ALA A 183 -19.15 16.64 -1.71
N MET A 184 -18.42 17.73 -1.98
CA MET A 184 -18.63 19.06 -1.39
C MET A 184 -19.65 19.91 -2.16
N GLY A 185 -20.04 19.49 -3.35
CA GLY A 185 -21.01 20.17 -4.21
C GLY A 185 -22.36 20.40 -3.52
N GLY A 186 -22.81 21.65 -3.55
CA GLY A 186 -24.08 22.09 -2.97
C GLY A 186 -24.07 22.26 -1.44
N MET A 187 -22.90 22.20 -0.81
CA MET A 187 -22.74 22.59 0.59
C MET A 187 -22.75 24.11 0.75
N HIS A 188 -23.34 24.59 1.84
CA HIS A 188 -23.13 25.97 2.25
C HIS A 188 -21.79 26.09 2.97
N GLU A 189 -21.07 27.19 2.74
CA GLU A 189 -19.80 27.45 3.39
C GLU A 189 -19.90 27.40 4.92
N SER A 190 -20.99 27.93 5.49
CA SER A 190 -21.26 27.84 6.93
C SER A 190 -21.30 26.40 7.45
N ASP A 191 -21.77 25.45 6.64
CA ASP A 191 -21.73 24.03 7.00
C ASP A 191 -20.31 23.46 6.88
N MET A 192 -19.56 23.87 5.87
CA MET A 192 -18.20 23.38 5.61
C MET A 192 -17.21 23.74 6.73
N VAL A 193 -17.45 24.86 7.42
CA VAL A 193 -16.60 25.36 8.52
C VAL A 193 -17.10 25.04 9.92
N SER A 194 -18.28 24.40 10.07
CA SER A 194 -18.87 24.16 11.40
C SER A 194 -19.31 22.72 11.66
N VAL A 195 -19.47 21.90 10.61
CA VAL A 195 -19.92 20.53 10.76
C VAL A 195 -18.73 19.58 10.81
N GLU A 196 -18.55 18.95 11.96
CA GLU A 196 -17.62 17.83 12.17
C GLU A 196 -17.89 16.72 11.13
N THR A 197 -16.84 16.35 10.42
CA THR A 197 -16.90 15.41 9.29
C THR A 197 -16.03 14.18 9.54
N CYS A 198 -14.78 14.39 9.97
CA CYS A 198 -13.86 13.32 10.34
C CYS A 198 -13.29 13.60 11.74
N GLY A 199 -13.74 12.85 12.74
CA GLY A 199 -13.49 13.22 14.13
C GLY A 199 -14.07 14.61 14.43
N TYR A 200 -13.22 15.53 14.88
CA TYR A 200 -13.58 16.94 15.12
C TYR A 200 -13.27 17.86 13.94
N TRP A 201 -12.63 17.37 12.87
CA TRP A 201 -12.32 18.19 11.70
C TRP A 201 -13.56 18.47 10.88
N THR A 202 -13.66 19.72 10.43
CA THR A 202 -14.69 20.16 9.48
C THR A 202 -14.33 19.80 8.05
N VAL A 203 -15.23 20.01 7.08
CA VAL A 203 -14.90 19.81 5.66
C VAL A 203 -13.77 20.74 5.23
N ARG A 204 -13.77 21.98 5.74
CA ARG A 204 -12.72 22.95 5.48
C ARG A 204 -11.36 22.49 6.03
N ASP A 205 -11.33 21.85 7.19
CA ASP A 205 -10.09 21.29 7.76
C ASP A 205 -9.60 20.08 6.96
N LEU A 206 -10.51 19.21 6.50
CA LEU A 206 -10.18 18.12 5.58
C LEU A 206 -9.58 18.63 4.26
N MET A 207 -10.11 19.73 3.70
CA MET A 207 -9.52 20.34 2.50
C MET A 207 -8.11 20.86 2.77
N ALA A 208 -7.87 21.49 3.92
CA ALA A 208 -6.54 21.93 4.33
C ALA A 208 -5.56 20.76 4.50
N HIS A 209 -6.01 19.66 5.12
CA HIS A 209 -5.25 18.41 5.26
C HIS A 209 -4.87 17.82 3.90
N VAL A 210 -5.84 17.62 3.00
CA VAL A 210 -5.58 17.06 1.66
C VAL A 210 -4.65 17.98 0.86
N LEU A 211 -4.82 19.30 0.94
CA LEU A 211 -3.93 20.25 0.28
C LEU A 211 -2.49 20.10 0.81
N SER A 212 -2.32 19.98 2.12
CA SER A 212 -1.00 19.82 2.75
C SER A 212 -0.28 18.58 2.23
N TRP A 213 -1.01 17.46 2.08
CA TRP A 213 -0.49 16.25 1.45
C TRP A 213 -0.20 16.44 -0.04
N ASP A 214 -1.05 17.10 -0.82
CA ASP A 214 -0.78 17.39 -2.24
C ASP A 214 0.53 18.20 -2.42
N GLU A 215 0.78 19.18 -1.54
CA GLU A 215 2.01 19.97 -1.56
C GLU A 215 3.24 19.13 -1.22
N GLU A 216 3.15 18.31 -0.17
CA GLU A 216 4.24 17.45 0.27
C GLU A 216 4.57 16.35 -0.76
N ILE A 217 3.54 15.75 -1.35
CA ILE A 217 3.70 14.77 -2.42
C ILE A 217 4.27 15.42 -3.66
N TYR A 218 3.80 16.61 -4.06
CA TYR A 218 4.38 17.29 -5.22
C TYR A 218 5.87 17.59 -5.03
N ARG A 219 6.30 17.99 -3.84
CA ARG A 219 7.72 18.16 -3.51
C ARG A 219 8.48 16.83 -3.55
N THR A 220 7.85 15.77 -3.05
CA THR A 220 8.38 14.40 -3.02
C THR A 220 8.60 13.82 -4.41
N VAL A 221 7.59 13.85 -5.29
CA VAL A 221 7.70 13.26 -6.64
C VAL A 221 8.78 13.94 -7.47
N LYS A 222 8.97 15.26 -7.29
CA LYS A 222 10.06 16.01 -7.93
C LYS A 222 11.47 15.58 -7.51
N HIS A 223 11.61 14.95 -6.35
CA HIS A 223 12.88 14.48 -5.80
C HIS A 223 12.79 13.00 -5.44
N TRP A 224 12.03 12.23 -6.22
CA TRP A 224 11.64 10.87 -5.85
C TRP A 224 12.83 9.97 -5.49
N THR A 225 13.87 10.01 -6.32
CA THR A 225 15.15 9.30 -6.14
C THR A 225 16.25 10.19 -5.56
N GLY A 226 15.94 11.45 -5.28
CA GLY A 226 16.89 12.46 -4.84
C GLY A 226 16.95 12.60 -3.33
N GLU A 227 17.88 13.44 -2.87
CA GLU A 227 17.95 13.84 -1.47
C GLU A 227 16.73 14.69 -1.10
N ARG A 228 16.13 14.39 0.06
CA ARG A 228 14.94 15.07 0.58
C ARG A 228 15.19 15.55 2.00
N ALA A 229 16.12 16.49 2.15
CA ALA A 229 16.55 17.01 3.46
C ALA A 229 15.39 17.55 4.33
N TRP A 230 14.27 17.97 3.74
CA TRP A 230 13.10 18.43 4.50
C TRP A 230 12.29 17.30 5.14
N GLN A 231 12.51 16.05 4.73
CA GLN A 231 11.89 14.86 5.30
C GLN A 231 12.79 14.16 6.32
N ASP A 232 14.05 14.60 6.45
CA ASP A 232 14.98 14.02 7.42
C ASP A 232 14.51 14.29 8.85
N GLY A 233 14.26 13.23 9.61
CA GLY A 233 13.68 13.29 10.95
C GLY A 233 12.23 13.78 11.01
N ALA A 234 11.54 13.97 9.87
CA ALA A 234 10.14 14.35 9.86
C ALA A 234 9.27 13.16 10.29
N LEU A 235 8.36 13.41 11.24
CA LEU A 235 7.34 12.44 11.65
C LEU A 235 6.03 12.85 10.98
N TYR A 236 5.55 12.01 10.05
CA TYR A 236 4.28 12.22 9.34
C TYR A 236 3.14 11.53 10.08
N ASP A 237 2.84 12.03 11.28
CA ASP A 237 1.81 11.52 12.17
C ASP A 237 0.65 12.52 12.33
N ASP A 238 -0.24 12.25 13.29
CA ASP A 238 -1.36 13.12 13.61
C ASP A 238 -0.92 14.52 14.03
N GLU A 239 0.23 14.68 14.70
CA GLU A 239 0.73 15.99 15.10
C GLU A 239 1.20 16.81 13.90
N TRP A 240 1.79 16.17 12.89
CA TRP A 240 2.12 16.84 11.62
C TRP A 240 0.85 17.29 10.91
N ASN A 241 -0.14 16.40 10.77
CA ASN A 241 -1.41 16.71 10.14
C ASN A 241 -2.11 17.91 10.82
N GLU A 242 -2.19 17.89 12.15
CA GLU A 242 -2.76 18.98 12.95
C GLU A 242 -2.04 20.31 12.71
N ARG A 243 -0.71 20.28 12.68
CA ARG A 243 0.08 21.48 12.46
C ARG A 243 -0.16 22.07 11.08
N GLU A 244 -0.27 21.24 10.06
CA GLU A 244 -0.50 21.66 8.68
C GLU A 244 -1.91 22.25 8.47
N VAL A 245 -2.94 21.64 9.09
CA VAL A 245 -4.30 22.20 9.12
C VAL A 245 -4.32 23.56 9.83
N ASN A 246 -3.67 23.66 11.00
CA ASN A 246 -3.60 24.89 11.79
C ASN A 246 -2.85 26.03 11.08
N GLN A 247 -1.74 25.73 10.38
CA GLN A 247 -1.02 26.71 9.57
C GLN A 247 -1.90 27.33 8.48
N ARG A 248 -2.90 26.60 8.00
CA ARG A 248 -3.84 27.05 6.99
C ARG A 248 -5.09 27.66 7.57
N ALA A 249 -5.24 27.83 8.89
CA ALA A 249 -6.48 28.31 9.55
C ALA A 249 -7.06 29.63 9.00
N GLY A 250 -6.25 30.47 8.35
CA GLY A 250 -6.69 31.70 7.71
C GLY A 250 -7.30 31.56 6.31
N MET A 251 -7.13 30.40 5.65
CA MET A 251 -7.61 30.19 4.28
C MET A 251 -9.11 29.91 4.24
N ASP A 252 -9.81 30.53 3.29
CA ASP A 252 -11.21 30.21 3.01
C ASP A 252 -11.37 28.95 2.12
N VAL A 253 -12.62 28.51 1.92
CA VAL A 253 -12.92 27.31 1.14
C VAL A 253 -12.51 27.46 -0.34
N ILE A 254 -12.58 28.67 -0.89
CA ILE A 254 -12.25 28.95 -2.29
C ILE A 254 -10.72 28.86 -2.48
N GLU A 255 -9.94 29.46 -1.58
CA GLU A 255 -8.48 29.39 -1.59
C GLU A 255 -8.00 27.95 -1.47
N LEU A 256 -8.61 27.16 -0.58
CA LEU A 256 -8.30 25.73 -0.43
C LEU A 256 -8.66 24.94 -1.70
N ALA A 257 -9.83 25.19 -2.30
CA ALA A 257 -10.24 24.52 -3.53
C ALA A 257 -9.30 24.84 -4.71
N ASP A 258 -8.85 26.09 -4.85
CA ASP A 258 -7.88 26.49 -5.87
C ASP A 258 -6.51 25.84 -5.65
N GLY A 259 -6.08 25.75 -4.39
CA GLY A 259 -4.86 25.02 -4.00
C GLY A 259 -4.91 23.56 -4.44
N LEU A 260 -5.99 22.85 -4.08
CA LEU A 260 -6.20 21.44 -4.43
C LEU A 260 -6.18 21.25 -5.96
N ALA A 261 -6.90 22.09 -6.70
CA ALA A 261 -6.92 22.04 -8.17
C ALA A 261 -5.54 22.35 -8.79
N THR A 262 -4.77 23.25 -8.17
CA THR A 262 -3.45 23.64 -8.64
C THR A 262 -2.43 22.52 -8.46
N TYR A 263 -2.32 21.93 -7.26
CA TYR A 263 -1.35 20.87 -7.03
C TYR A 263 -1.73 19.56 -7.70
N HIS A 264 -3.01 19.21 -7.76
CA HIS A 264 -3.46 18.06 -8.53
C HIS A 264 -3.06 18.16 -10.01
N ARG A 265 -3.25 19.32 -10.66
CA ARG A 265 -2.79 19.56 -12.04
C ARG A 265 -1.27 19.44 -12.18
N ARG A 266 -0.50 19.97 -11.21
CA ARG A 266 0.97 19.88 -11.22
C ARG A 266 1.46 18.45 -11.09
N ILE A 267 0.85 17.66 -10.21
CA ILE A 267 1.16 16.23 -10.03
C ILE A 267 0.86 15.48 -11.33
N LEU A 268 -0.34 15.65 -11.90
CA LEU A 268 -0.68 15.01 -13.17
C LEU A 268 0.25 15.42 -14.31
N GLN A 269 0.58 16.71 -14.41
CA GLN A 269 1.53 17.19 -15.41
C GLN A 269 2.93 16.59 -15.22
N PHE A 270 3.37 16.40 -13.98
CA PHE A 270 4.63 15.71 -13.72
C PHE A 270 4.58 14.27 -14.25
N CYS A 271 3.49 13.54 -13.97
CA CYS A 271 3.29 12.17 -14.43
C CYS A 271 3.24 12.07 -15.96
N ASP A 272 2.50 12.97 -16.62
CA ASP A 272 2.34 13.01 -18.08
C ASP A 272 3.68 13.25 -18.81
N ASN A 273 4.67 13.83 -18.12
CA ASN A 273 5.99 14.14 -18.69
C ASN A 273 7.09 13.15 -18.26
N ALA A 274 6.81 12.22 -17.34
CA ALA A 274 7.79 11.26 -16.84
C ALA A 274 7.99 10.11 -17.84
N ALA A 275 9.22 9.57 -17.92
CA ALA A 275 9.44 8.36 -18.69
C ALA A 275 8.82 7.15 -17.95
N PRO A 276 8.32 6.12 -18.66
CA PRO A 276 7.82 4.89 -18.04
C PRO A 276 8.77 4.27 -17.01
N ALA A 277 10.07 4.27 -17.29
CA ALA A 277 11.09 3.77 -16.38
C ALA A 277 11.17 4.56 -15.07
N ASP A 278 10.99 5.89 -15.11
CA ASP A 278 11.03 6.75 -13.92
C ASP A 278 9.81 6.52 -13.02
N LEU A 279 8.65 6.18 -13.62
CA LEU A 279 7.40 5.92 -12.90
C LEU A 279 7.40 4.60 -12.10
N VAL A 280 8.28 3.68 -12.46
CA VAL A 280 8.40 2.37 -11.79
C VAL A 280 9.56 2.29 -10.81
N VAL A 281 10.39 3.33 -10.70
CA VAL A 281 11.49 3.33 -9.73
C VAL A 281 10.92 3.25 -8.31
N VAL A 282 11.42 2.27 -7.56
CA VAL A 282 11.11 2.12 -6.13
C VAL A 282 11.96 3.09 -5.32
N ALA A 283 11.29 3.92 -4.51
CA ALA A 283 11.93 4.74 -3.50
C ALA A 283 11.05 4.79 -2.24
N ARG A 284 11.49 5.53 -1.21
CA ARG A 284 10.73 5.66 0.04
C ARG A 284 9.68 6.76 -0.06
N THR A 285 8.47 6.54 0.45
CA THR A 285 7.47 7.59 0.66
C THR A 285 7.89 8.58 1.75
N PRO A 286 7.17 9.70 1.96
CA PRO A 286 7.40 10.58 3.10
C PRO A 286 7.34 9.82 4.44
N TRP A 287 6.41 8.87 4.57
CA TRP A 287 6.26 8.01 5.75
C TRP A 287 7.18 6.78 5.77
N GLY A 288 8.17 6.70 4.86
CA GLY A 288 9.27 5.74 4.91
C GLY A 288 9.03 4.38 4.23
N GLU A 289 7.86 4.12 3.67
CA GLU A 289 7.55 2.86 2.98
C GLU A 289 8.19 2.80 1.59
N PRO A 290 8.77 1.67 1.18
CA PRO A 290 9.21 1.50 -0.21
C PRO A 290 8.02 1.21 -1.12
N MET A 291 7.91 1.95 -2.23
CA MET A 291 6.93 1.67 -3.30
C MET A 291 7.40 2.26 -4.63
N ALA A 292 6.80 1.85 -5.74
CA ALA A 292 7.01 2.54 -7.03
C ALA A 292 6.39 3.95 -7.02
N LEU A 293 6.92 4.87 -7.83
CA LEU A 293 6.33 6.21 -7.96
C LEU A 293 4.86 6.16 -8.41
N LEU A 294 4.53 5.26 -9.34
CA LEU A 294 3.14 5.06 -9.79
C LEU A 294 2.22 4.57 -8.67
N SER A 295 2.74 3.74 -7.76
CA SER A 295 2.03 3.30 -6.56
C SER A 295 1.75 4.45 -5.60
N LEU A 296 2.70 5.37 -5.39
CA LEU A 296 2.49 6.57 -4.56
C LEU A 296 1.36 7.45 -5.12
N LEU A 297 1.34 7.65 -6.45
CA LEU A 297 0.32 8.46 -7.11
C LEU A 297 -1.08 7.83 -7.01
N TYR A 298 -1.15 6.50 -7.11
CA TYR A 298 -2.38 5.76 -6.85
C TYR A 298 -2.82 5.88 -5.39
N GLU A 299 -1.89 5.83 -4.44
CA GLU A 299 -2.20 5.98 -3.01
C GLU A 299 -2.82 7.34 -2.70
N MET A 300 -2.39 8.40 -3.37
CA MET A 300 -3.00 9.72 -3.23
C MET A 300 -4.44 9.78 -3.75
N ALA A 301 -4.75 9.04 -4.81
CA ALA A 301 -6.14 8.90 -5.26
C ALA A 301 -6.99 8.10 -4.25
N ALA A 302 -6.41 7.06 -3.63
CA ALA A 302 -7.08 6.32 -2.57
C ALA A 302 -7.32 7.19 -1.32
N HIS A 303 -6.39 8.08 -0.97
CA HIS A 303 -6.53 9.05 0.11
C HIS A 303 -7.70 10.03 -0.14
N ASP A 304 -7.84 10.54 -1.38
CA ASP A 304 -9.01 11.33 -1.79
C ASP A 304 -10.32 10.56 -1.58
N ALA A 305 -10.33 9.27 -1.94
CA ALA A 305 -11.51 8.42 -1.80
C ALA A 305 -11.89 8.19 -0.32
N VAL A 306 -10.91 8.08 0.59
CA VAL A 306 -11.16 7.96 2.04
C VAL A 306 -11.89 9.21 2.54
N HIS A 307 -11.37 10.40 2.26
CA HIS A 307 -11.98 11.63 2.76
C HIS A 307 -13.27 12.02 2.03
N ARG A 308 -13.43 11.59 0.78
CA ARG A 308 -14.74 11.63 0.10
C ARG A 308 -15.78 10.84 0.90
N ASN A 309 -15.45 9.62 1.33
CA ASN A 309 -16.36 8.78 2.09
C ASN A 309 -16.72 9.40 3.47
N ASP A 310 -15.79 10.10 4.12
CA ASP A 310 -16.07 10.86 5.34
C ASP A 310 -17.14 11.94 5.11
N ILE A 311 -17.00 12.72 4.03
CA ILE A 311 -17.97 13.76 3.63
C ILE A 311 -19.33 13.15 3.30
N GLU A 312 -19.36 12.09 2.48
CA GLU A 312 -20.60 11.41 2.09
C GLU A 312 -21.34 10.83 3.32
N THR A 313 -20.60 10.24 4.26
CA THR A 313 -21.13 9.69 5.52
C THR A 313 -21.75 10.78 6.38
N MET A 314 -21.06 11.91 6.57
CA MET A 314 -21.58 13.07 7.30
C MET A 314 -22.87 13.60 6.67
N ARG A 315 -22.92 13.73 5.33
CA ARG A 315 -24.12 14.19 4.60
C ARG A 315 -25.29 13.22 4.76
N GLY A 316 -25.02 11.91 4.77
CA GLY A 316 -26.03 10.88 5.04
C GLY A 316 -26.69 11.04 6.41
N LYS A 317 -25.89 11.28 7.46
CA LYS A 317 -26.38 11.51 8.83
C LYS A 317 -27.26 12.77 8.93
N LYS A 318 -26.88 13.88 8.27
CA LYS A 318 -27.63 15.15 8.27
C LYS A 318 -29.00 15.04 7.59
N LYS A 319 -29.12 14.21 6.55
CA LYS A 319 -30.43 13.97 5.90
C LYS A 319 -31.39 13.22 6.83
N GLN A 320 -30.88 12.24 7.59
CA GLN A 320 -31.69 11.46 8.53
C GLN A 320 -32.15 12.29 9.74
N SER A 321 -31.33 13.23 10.23
CA SER A 321 -31.72 14.10 11.35
C SER A 321 -32.78 15.13 10.98
N ARG A 322 -32.82 15.59 9.71
CA ARG A 322 -33.85 16.51 9.21
C ARG A 322 -35.21 15.86 8.91
N GLN A 323 -35.28 14.53 8.89
CA GLN A 323 -36.51 13.77 8.61
C GLN A 323 -37.21 13.23 9.87
N ARG A 324 -36.63 13.43 11.06
CA ARG A 324 -37.21 13.07 12.36
C ARG A 324 -37.77 14.30 13.04
#